data_AF-A0A2W4YWP2-F1
#
_entry.id   AF-A0A2W4YWP2-F1
#
_cell.length_a   1.000
_cell.length_b   1.000
_cell.length_c   1.000
_cell.angle_alpha   90.00
_cell.angle_beta   90.00
_cell.angle_gamma   90.00
#
_symmetry.space_group_name_H-M   'P 1'
#
loop_
_entity.id
_entity.type
_entity.pdbx_description
1 polymer ?
#
loop_
_entity_poly.entity_id
_entity_poly.type
_entity_poly.pdbx_seq_one_letter_code
_entity_poly.pdbx_strand_id
1 'polypeptide(L)'
;MAEPDTNPAAEATERMRAAGNAMSEQGSQLGLAILSQAEANTQEAFRAMRAAAQAGDLSDVMRIQSDYLREQGTRSMAQAREVGEMIAQFGRNAIGQMTGRG
;
A
#
# COMPACT_ATOMS: atom_id res chain seq x y z
N MET A 1 18.55 30.98 37.27
CA MET A 1 18.45 29.96 36.21
C MET A 1 17.18 30.28 35.46
N ALA A 2 17.27 30.68 34.19
CA ALA A 2 16.10 31.03 33.39
C ALA A 2 15.37 29.73 33.00
N GLU A 3 14.06 29.71 33.23
CA GLU A 3 13.17 28.63 32.80
C GLU A 3 13.25 28.50 31.27
N PRO A 4 13.26 27.28 30.70
CA PRO A 4 13.26 27.12 29.27
C PRO A 4 11.92 27.66 28.74
N ASP A 5 12.01 28.72 27.97
CA ASP A 5 10.93 29.44 27.32
C ASP A 5 10.36 28.57 26.18
N THR A 6 9.71 27.46 26.52
CA THR A 6 9.03 26.60 25.55
C THR A 6 7.74 27.30 25.17
N ASN A 7 7.74 28.03 24.05
CA ASN A 7 6.51 28.58 23.48
C ASN A 7 5.64 27.41 22.98
N PRO A 8 4.53 27.08 23.66
CA PRO A 8 3.71 25.92 23.31
C PRO A 8 3.11 26.03 21.91
N ALA A 9 2.93 27.25 21.38
CA ALA A 9 2.48 27.47 20.01
C ALA A 9 3.54 27.10 18.97
N ALA A 10 4.83 27.30 19.28
CA ALA A 10 5.94 26.93 18.40
C ALA A 10 6.08 25.40 18.32
N GLU A 11 5.99 24.71 19.46
CA GLU A 11 5.98 23.24 19.48
C GLU A 11 4.77 22.64 18.77
N ALA A 12 3.57 23.21 18.97
CA ALA A 12 2.37 22.77 18.27
C ALA A 12 2.51 22.95 16.75
N THR A 13 3.09 24.06 16.30
CA THR A 13 3.33 24.34 14.88
C THR A 13 4.32 23.35 14.27
N GLU A 14 5.40 23.01 14.98
CA GLU A 14 6.39 22.05 14.51
C GLU A 14 5.83 20.62 14.45
N ARG A 15 5.02 20.22 15.44
CA ARG A 15 4.28 18.94 15.40
C ARG A 15 3.31 18.89 14.22
N MET A 16 2.59 19.97 13.92
CA MET A 16 1.71 20.04 12.75
C MET A 16 2.49 19.93 11.43
N ARG A 17 3.66 20.56 11.33
CA ARG A 17 4.53 20.46 10.15
C ARG A 17 5.07 19.05 9.97
N ALA A 18 5.55 18.43 11.05
CA ALA A 18 6.03 17.04 11.03
C ALA A 18 4.90 16.06 10.66
N ALA A 19 3.68 16.26 11.16
CA ALA A 19 2.49 15.52 10.76
C ALA A 19 2.21 15.66 9.27
N GLY A 20 2.22 16.88 8.74
CA GLY A 20 1.98 17.15 7.33
C GLY A 20 3.00 16.46 6.41
N ASN A 21 4.29 16.53 6.76
CA ASN A 21 5.35 15.86 6.00
C ASN A 21 5.19 14.32 6.02
N ALA A 22 4.96 13.74 7.21
CA ALA A 22 4.77 12.30 7.35
C ALA A 22 3.52 11.79 6.61
N MET A 23 2.43 12.56 6.61
CA MET A 23 1.22 12.24 5.85
C MET A 23 1.46 12.30 4.34
N SER A 24 2.20 13.29 3.85
CA SER A 24 2.54 13.41 2.44
C SER A 24 3.40 12.23 1.96
N GLU A 25 4.38 11.83 2.76
CA GLU A 25 5.27 10.72 2.41
C GLU A 25 4.58 9.35 2.49
N GLN A 26 3.71 9.13 3.48
CA GLN A 26 2.89 7.91 3.52
C GLN A 26 1.84 7.86 2.40
N GLY A 27 1.27 9.01 2.03
CA GLY A 27 0.34 9.09 0.91
C GLY A 27 1.00 8.72 -0.43
N SER A 28 2.23 9.18 -0.66
CA SER A 28 2.98 8.82 -1.87
C SER A 28 3.38 7.34 -1.89
N GLN A 29 3.80 6.77 -0.75
CA GLN A 29 4.11 5.35 -0.64
C GLN A 29 2.88 4.47 -0.91
N LEU A 30 1.73 4.80 -0.33
CA LEU A 30 0.48 4.09 -0.62
C LEU A 30 0.10 4.18 -2.10
N GLY A 31 0.22 5.36 -2.70
CA GLY A 31 -0.04 5.57 -4.12
C GLY A 31 0.87 4.72 -5.01
N LEU A 32 2.17 4.68 -4.71
CA LEU A 32 3.14 3.84 -5.41
C LEU A 32 2.83 2.36 -5.26
N ALA A 33 2.48 1.89 -4.06
CA ALA A 33 2.11 0.49 -3.83
C ALA A 33 0.87 0.08 -4.63
N ILE A 34 -0.16 0.94 -4.71
CA ILE A 34 -1.34 0.71 -5.54
C ILE A 34 -0.96 0.61 -7.02
N LEU A 35 -0.09 1.51 -7.51
CA LEU A 35 0.37 1.51 -8.91
C LEU A 35 1.18 0.25 -9.24
N SER A 36 2.14 -0.12 -8.40
CA SER A 36 2.90 -1.36 -8.54
C SER A 36 1.97 -2.58 -8.58
N GLN A 37 0.88 -2.55 -7.81
CA GLN A 37 -0.08 -3.64 -7.82
C GLN A 37 -0.91 -3.72 -9.10
N ALA A 38 -1.33 -2.56 -9.63
CA ALA A 38 -2.00 -2.50 -10.92
C ALA A 38 -1.10 -3.01 -12.06
N GLU A 39 0.20 -2.66 -12.03
CA GLU A 39 1.18 -3.15 -12.99
C GLU A 39 1.33 -4.67 -12.93
N ALA A 40 1.57 -5.23 -11.75
CA ALA A 40 1.73 -6.66 -11.55
C ALA A 40 0.49 -7.45 -12.00
N ASN A 41 -0.72 -6.97 -11.68
CA ASN A 41 -1.97 -7.59 -12.13
C ASN A 41 -2.10 -7.58 -13.65
N THR A 42 -1.72 -6.47 -14.29
CA THR A 42 -1.77 -6.31 -15.74
C THR A 42 -0.80 -7.26 -16.43
N GLN A 43 0.46 -7.31 -15.98
CA GLN A 43 1.48 -8.22 -16.54
C GLN A 43 1.03 -9.69 -16.47
N GLU A 44 0.44 -10.08 -15.35
CA GLU A 44 -0.01 -11.45 -15.10
C GLU A 44 -1.25 -11.82 -15.94
N ALA A 45 -2.20 -10.91 -16.08
CA ALA A 45 -3.32 -11.08 -16.99
C ALA A 45 -2.83 -11.25 -18.45
N PHE A 46 -1.85 -10.44 -18.88
CA PHE A 46 -1.25 -10.59 -20.21
C PHE A 46 -0.53 -11.92 -20.40
N ARG A 47 0.19 -12.41 -19.38
CA ARG A 47 0.82 -13.74 -19.41
C ARG A 47 -0.22 -14.85 -19.58
N ALA A 48 -1.30 -14.82 -18.80
CA ALA A 48 -2.39 -15.80 -18.92
C ALA A 48 -3.08 -15.73 -20.28
N MET A 49 -3.38 -14.52 -20.80
CA MET A 49 -3.95 -14.33 -22.14
C MET A 49 -3.03 -14.87 -23.24
N ARG A 50 -1.72 -14.62 -23.15
CA ARG A 50 -0.73 -15.14 -24.10
C ARG A 50 -0.64 -16.67 -24.06
N ALA A 51 -0.69 -17.26 -22.87
CA ALA A 51 -0.72 -18.71 -22.72
C ALA A 51 -2.01 -19.31 -23.32
N ALA A 52 -3.17 -18.70 -23.04
CA ALA A 52 -4.45 -19.14 -23.58
C ALA A 52 -4.49 -19.04 -25.12
N ALA A 53 -3.91 -18.00 -25.70
CA ALA A 53 -3.81 -17.85 -27.16
C ALA A 53 -2.89 -18.89 -27.84
N GLN A 54 -2.00 -19.55 -27.08
CA GLN A 54 -1.10 -20.59 -27.56
C GLN A 54 -1.58 -22.00 -27.21
N ALA A 55 -2.71 -22.13 -26.52
CA ALA A 55 -3.26 -23.41 -26.09
C ALA A 55 -3.70 -24.26 -27.30
N GLY A 56 -3.40 -25.56 -27.27
CA GLY A 56 -3.73 -26.49 -28.36
C GLY A 56 -5.19 -26.93 -28.35
N ASP A 57 -5.85 -26.88 -27.19
CA ASP A 57 -7.24 -27.27 -27.01
C ASP A 57 -7.92 -26.54 -25.82
N LEU A 58 -9.22 -26.79 -25.66
CA LEU A 58 -10.04 -26.19 -24.59
C LEU A 58 -9.63 -26.66 -23.19
N SER A 59 -9.10 -27.87 -23.04
CA SER A 59 -8.64 -28.39 -21.75
C SER A 59 -7.41 -27.61 -21.27
N ASP A 60 -6.51 -27.26 -22.18
CA ASP A 60 -5.37 -26.39 -21.89
C ASP A 60 -5.79 -25.00 -21.45
N VAL A 61 -6.78 -24.39 -22.11
CA VAL A 61 -7.32 -23.08 -21.71
C VAL A 61 -7.94 -23.13 -20.30
N MET A 62 -8.71 -24.19 -20.00
CA MET A 62 -9.33 -24.37 -18.69
C MET A 62 -8.29 -24.55 -17.58
N ARG A 63 -7.20 -25.27 -17.87
CA ARG A 63 -6.05 -25.39 -16.95
C ARG A 63 -5.40 -24.02 -16.70
N ILE A 64 -5.11 -23.27 -17.76
CA ILE A 64 -4.51 -21.92 -17.67
C ILE A 64 -5.38 -20.98 -16.83
N GLN A 65 -6.70 -21.00 -17.03
CA GLN A 65 -7.63 -20.20 -16.24
C GLN A 65 -7.63 -20.63 -14.76
N SER A 66 -7.63 -21.94 -14.50
CA SER A 66 -7.63 -22.47 -13.13
C SER A 66 -6.34 -22.10 -12.38
N ASP A 67 -5.19 -22.24 -13.04
CA ASP A 67 -3.88 -21.85 -12.51
C ASP A 67 -3.85 -20.35 -12.20
N TYR A 68 -4.31 -19.52 -13.15
CA TYR A 68 -4.40 -18.08 -12.98
C TYR A 68 -5.28 -17.67 -11.78
N LEU A 69 -6.46 -18.28 -11.61
CA LEU A 69 -7.35 -17.98 -10.48
C LEU A 69 -6.72 -18.33 -9.13
N ARG A 70 -6.01 -19.47 -9.07
CA ARG A 70 -5.32 -19.91 -7.84
C ARG A 70 -4.20 -18.95 -7.45
N GLU A 71 -3.39 -18.57 -8.42
CA GLU A 71 -2.29 -17.62 -8.22
C GLU A 71 -2.80 -16.22 -7.91
N GLN A 72 -3.82 -15.74 -8.63
CA GLN A 72 -4.46 -14.46 -8.38
C GLN A 72 -5.05 -14.41 -6.96
N GLY A 73 -5.69 -15.49 -6.49
CA GLY A 73 -6.21 -15.57 -5.13
C GLY A 73 -5.11 -15.43 -4.07
N THR A 74 -3.99 -16.16 -4.25
CA THR A 74 -2.83 -16.09 -3.35
C THR A 74 -2.23 -14.68 -3.31
N ARG A 75 -2.07 -14.05 -4.49
CA ARG A 75 -1.56 -12.68 -4.62
C ARG A 75 -2.51 -11.64 -4.00
N SER A 76 -3.81 -11.79 -4.21
CA SER A 76 -4.83 -10.86 -3.67
C SER A 76 -4.80 -10.82 -2.14
N MET A 77 -4.55 -11.95 -1.49
CA MET A 77 -4.43 -12.01 -0.03
C MET A 77 -3.17 -11.31 0.48
N ALA A 78 -2.04 -11.47 -0.21
CA ALA A 78 -0.80 -10.77 0.12
C ALA A 78 -0.97 -9.24 -0.02
N GLN A 79 -1.61 -8.80 -1.10
CA GLN A 79 -1.92 -7.38 -1.36
C GLN A 79 -2.84 -6.77 -0.31
N ALA A 80 -3.92 -7.49 0.04
CA ALA A 80 -4.85 -7.04 1.06
C ALA A 80 -4.16 -6.85 2.41
N ARG A 81 -3.20 -7.73 2.74
CA ARG A 81 -2.38 -7.61 3.94
C ARG A 81 -1.47 -6.38 3.89
N GLU A 82 -0.74 -6.21 2.80
CA GLU A 82 0.19 -5.07 2.63
C GLU A 82 -0.55 -3.72 2.70
N VAL A 83 -1.65 -3.58 1.97
CA VAL A 83 -2.50 -2.38 2.02
C VAL A 83 -3.09 -2.17 3.41
N GLY A 84 -3.54 -3.25 4.06
CA GLY A 84 -4.04 -3.20 5.44
C GLY A 84 -2.98 -2.73 6.45
N GLU A 85 -1.73 -3.20 6.31
CA GLU A 85 -0.60 -2.79 7.14
C GLU A 85 -0.25 -1.31 6.92
N MET A 86 -0.25 -0.83 5.67
CA MET A 86 -0.06 0.59 5.35
C MET A 86 -1.15 1.49 5.93
N ILE A 87 -2.44 1.11 5.79
CA ILE A 87 -3.57 1.84 6.37
C ILE A 87 -3.48 1.86 7.91
N ALA A 88 -3.16 0.73 8.52
CA ALA A 88 -3.01 0.65 9.97
C ALA A 88 -1.84 1.50 10.47
N GLN A 89 -0.74 1.55 9.73
CA GLN A 89 0.40 2.41 10.04
C GLN A 89 0.04 3.90 9.91
N PHE A 90 -0.69 4.28 8.86
CA PHE A 90 -1.24 5.62 8.71
C PHE A 90 -2.11 6.01 9.93
N GLY A 91 -3.04 5.13 10.33
CA GLY A 91 -3.91 5.35 11.48
C GLY A 91 -3.14 5.52 12.79
N ARG A 92 -2.13 4.68 13.05
CA ARG A 92 -1.25 4.80 14.22
C ARG A 92 -0.47 6.11 14.21
N ASN A 93 0.09 6.51 13.07
CA ASN A 93 0.87 7.74 12.95
C ASN A 93 -0.01 8.98 13.14
N ALA A 94 -1.22 9.00 12.59
CA ALA A 94 -2.17 10.10 12.79
C ALA A 94 -2.54 10.28 14.29
N ILE A 95 -2.77 9.18 15.02
CA ILE A 95 -3.09 9.21 16.46
C ILE A 95 -1.85 9.59 17.30
N GLY A 96 -0.66 9.08 16.97
CA GLY A 96 0.59 9.40 17.67
C GLY A 96 0.93 10.90 17.59
N GLN A 97 0.76 11.49 16.40
CA GLN A 97 0.92 12.92 16.15
C GLN A 97 -0.08 13.77 16.95
N MET A 98 -1.35 13.35 17.04
CA MET A 98 -2.38 14.06 17.84
C MET A 98 -2.14 13.98 19.35
N THR A 99 -1.63 12.86 19.84
CA THR A 99 -1.47 12.61 21.29
C THR A 99 -0.11 13.02 21.85
N GLY A 100 0.81 13.50 21.00
CA GLY A 100 2.17 13.87 21.40
C GLY A 100 3.06 12.67 21.78
N ARG A 101 2.64 11.45 21.43
CA ARG A 101 3.43 10.22 21.52
C ARG A 101 3.86 9.83 20.11
N GLY A 102 4.83 10.58 19.58
CA GLY A 102 5.55 10.22 18.35
C GLY A 102 6.75 9.35 18.69
#